data_AF-A0A2X2DM87-F1
#
_entry.id   AF-A0A2X2DM87-F1
#
_cell.length_a   1.000
_cell.length_b   1.000
_cell.length_c   1.000
_cell.angle_alpha   90.00
_cell.angle_beta   90.00
_cell.angle_gamma   90.00
#
_symmetry.space_group_name_H-M   'P 1'
#
loop_
_entity.id
_entity.type
_entity.pdbx_description
1 polymer ?
#
loop_
_entity_poly.entity_id
_entity_poly.type
_entity_poly.pdbx_seq_one_letter_code
_entity_poly.pdbx_strand_id
1 'polypeptide(L)' 'MPELMLTLPFPPSVNSYWRNIKGRTLISEKGRKFRINTIASVYEQLKRKPKAIKENVSVLVRLYPTNKTAQGY' A
#
# COMPACT_ATOMS: atom_id res chain seq x y z
N MET A 1 17.01 4.00 16.74
CA MET A 1 15.55 3.75 16.73
C MET A 1 15.31 2.36 16.16
N PRO A 2 14.35 1.58 16.66
CA PRO A 2 14.05 0.28 16.07
C PRO A 2 13.63 0.46 14.62
N GLU A 3 14.34 -0.18 13.71
CA GLU A 3 14.04 -0.16 12.28
C GLU A 3 12.84 -1.08 12.01
N LEU A 4 11.71 -0.49 11.60
CA LEU A 4 10.51 -1.25 11.27
C LEU A 4 10.50 -1.56 9.77
N MET A 5 10.78 -2.81 9.42
CA MET A 5 10.65 -3.31 8.04
C MET A 5 9.29 -3.99 7.86
N LEU A 6 8.56 -3.57 6.83
CA LEU A 6 7.28 -4.14 6.43
C LEU A 6 7.33 -4.50 4.94
N THR A 7 6.95 -5.73 4.62
CA THR A 7 6.77 -6.18 3.24
C THR A 7 5.31 -6.01 2.87
N LEU A 8 5.00 -5.17 1.88
CA LEU A 8 3.64 -4.91 1.45
C LEU A 8 3.37 -5.55 0.08
N PRO A 9 2.11 -5.93 -0.23
CA PRO A 9 1.77 -6.35 -1.58
C PRO A 9 2.11 -5.25 -2.59
N PHE A 10 2.38 -5.62 -3.84
CA PHE A 10 2.63 -4.63 -4.88
C PHE A 10 1.32 -3.86 -5.21
N PRO A 11 1.38 -2.52 -5.35
CA PRO A 11 0.19 -1.73 -5.60
C PRO A 11 -0.38 -1.98 -7.01
N PRO A 12 -1.70 -1.83 -7.20
CA PRO A 12 -2.24 -1.69 -8.54
C PRO A 12 -1.76 -0.37 -9.15
N SER A 13 -1.83 -0.23 -10.48
CA SER A 13 -1.51 1.04 -11.13
C SER A 13 -2.40 2.18 -10.63
N VAL A 14 -1.94 3.43 -10.76
CA VAL A 14 -2.70 4.63 -10.34
C VAL A 14 -4.11 4.65 -10.96
N ASN A 15 -4.20 4.37 -12.26
CA ASN A 15 -5.47 4.28 -12.99
C ASN A 15 -6.35 3.11 -12.52
N SER A 16 -5.75 2.02 -12.05
CA SER A 16 -6.50 0.91 -11.46
C SER A 16 -6.96 1.20 -10.04
N TYR A 17 -6.24 2.06 -9.31
CA TYR A 17 -6.55 2.41 -7.93
C TYR A 17 -7.71 3.41 -7.84
N TRP A 18 -7.70 4.43 -8.70
CA TRP A 18 -8.69 5.51 -8.69
C TRP A 18 -9.72 5.31 -9.81
N ARG A 19 -10.96 5.76 -9.56
CA ARG A 19 -11.98 5.90 -10.60
C ARG A 19 -12.71 7.24 -10.44
N ASN A 20 -13.04 7.88 -11.55
CA ASN A 20 -13.92 9.04 -11.54
C ASN A 20 -15.37 8.60 -11.74
N ILE A 21 -16.28 9.06 -10.90
CA ILE A 21 -17.72 8.89 -11.08
C ILE A 21 -18.37 10.27 -10.92
N LYS A 22 -18.96 10.78 -12.01
CA LYS A 22 -19.70 12.05 -12.02
C LYS A 22 -18.90 13.21 -11.39
N GLY A 23 -17.62 13.33 -11.74
CA GLY A 23 -16.73 14.37 -11.23
C GLY A 23 -16.12 14.09 -9.85
N ARG A 24 -16.45 12.96 -9.21
CA ARG A 24 -15.88 12.56 -7.90
C ARG A 24 -14.82 11.48 -8.09
N THR A 25 -13.63 11.71 -7.54
CA THR A 25 -12.57 10.69 -7.49
C THR A 25 -12.80 9.76 -6.31
N LEU A 26 -12.95 8.47 -6.60
CA LEU A 26 -13.23 7.43 -5.62
C LEU A 26 -12.22 6.30 -5.72
N ILE A 27 -11.99 5.60 -4.61
CA ILE A 27 -11.19 4.38 -4.61
C ILE A 27 -11.98 3.28 -5.33
N SER A 28 -11.35 2.69 -6.34
CA SER A 28 -11.88 1.56 -7.11
C SER A 28 -12.01 0.30 -6.22
N GLU A 29 -12.66 -0.73 -6.74
CA GLU A 29 -12.69 -2.02 -6.05
C GLU A 29 -11.28 -2.61 -5.87
N LYS A 30 -10.42 -2.51 -6.90
CA LYS A 30 -9.02 -2.96 -6.84
C LYS A 30 -8.23 -2.18 -5.80
N GLY A 31 -8.44 -0.86 -5.71
CA GLY A 31 -7.80 -0.02 -4.69
C GLY A 31 -8.22 -0.39 -3.26
N ARG A 32 -9.51 -0.73 -3.05
CA ARG A 32 -10.00 -1.21 -1.76
C ARG A 32 -9.42 -2.58 -1.38
N LYS A 33 -9.38 -3.51 -2.33
CA LYS A 33 -8.75 -4.84 -2.15
C LYS A 33 -7.28 -4.69 -1.76
N PHE A 34 -6.54 -3.85 -2.47
CA PHE A 34 -5.15 -3.54 -2.11
C PHE A 34 -5.02 -3.00 -0.68
N ARG A 35 -5.87 -2.04 -0.29
CA ARG A 35 -5.85 -1.46 1.06
C ARG A 35 -6.10 -2.52 2.14
N ILE A 36 -7.09 -3.39 1.95
CA ILE A 36 -7.41 -4.48 2.89
C ILE A 36 -6.23 -5.44 3.01
N ASN A 37 -5.69 -5.90 1.88
CA ASN A 37 -4.56 -6.84 1.86
C ASN A 37 -3.29 -6.24 2.49
N THR A 38 -3.05 -4.95 2.27
CA THR A 38 -1.93 -4.22 2.89
C THR A 38 -2.07 -4.22 4.41
N ILE A 39 -3.26 -3.89 4.91
CA ILE A 39 -3.52 -3.91 6.35
C ILE A 39 -3.35 -5.33 6.90
N ALA A 40 -3.93 -6.34 6.25
CA ALA A 40 -3.79 -7.74 6.67
C ALA A 40 -2.31 -8.15 6.77
N SER A 41 -1.50 -7.85 5.76
CA SER A 41 -0.07 -8.16 5.73
C SER A 41 0.71 -7.48 6.88
N VAL A 42 0.34 -6.25 7.23
CA VAL A 42 0.93 -5.55 8.39
C VAL A 42 0.56 -6.23 9.70
N TYR A 43 -0.70 -6.65 9.86
CA TYR A 43 -1.14 -7.38 11.05
C TYR A 43 -0.45 -8.74 11.17
N GLU A 44 -0.31 -9.47 10.06
CA GLU A 44 0.38 -10.77 10.01
C GLU A 44 1.86 -10.65 10.41
N GLN A 45 2.56 -9.62 9.92
CA GLN A 45 3.97 -9.39 10.22
C GLN A 45 4.21 -8.92 11.65
N LEU A 46 3.37 -8.01 12.14
CA LEU A 46 3.52 -7.47 13.49
C LEU A 46 3.00 -8.43 14.57
N LYS A 47 2.10 -9.36 14.22
CA LYS A 47 1.38 -10.27 15.14
C LYS A 47 0.69 -9.54 16.31
N ARG A 48 0.46 -8.24 16.17
CA ARG A 48 -0.14 -7.37 17.18
C ARG A 48 -0.82 -6.19 16.50
N LYS A 49 -1.73 -5.54 17.23
CA LYS A 49 -2.36 -4.30 16.75
C LYS A 49 -1.28 -3.23 16.52
N PRO A 50 -1.17 -2.64 15.31
CA PRO A 50 -0.20 -1.59 15.05
C PRO A 50 -0.46 -0.38 15.95
N LYS A 51 0.60 0.13 16.59
CA LYS A 51 0.54 1.37 17.36
C LYS A 51 0.80 2.54 16.41
N ALA A 52 -0.06 3.56 16.45
CA ALA A 52 0.16 4.78 15.67
C ALA A 52 1.45 5.47 16.12
N ILE A 53 2.34 5.76 15.17
CA ILE A 53 3.54 6.55 15.41
C ILE A 53 3.13 8.02 15.34
N LYS A 54 3.45 8.78 16.39
CA LYS A 54 3.10 10.21 16.53
C LYS A 54 4.29 11.15 16.40
N GLU A 55 5.48 10.58 16.25
CA GLU A 55 6.75 11.30 16.14
C GLU A 55 7.17 11.41 14.66
N ASN A 56 8.15 12.26 14.37
CA ASN A 56 8.72 12.35 13.03
C ASN A 56 9.41 11.04 12.66
N VAL A 57 9.08 10.50 11.49
CA VAL A 57 9.64 9.26 10.96
C VAL A 57 10.33 9.50 9.63
N SER A 58 11.42 8.78 9.40
CA SER A 58 11.99 8.60 8.07
C SER A 58 11.53 7.24 7.53
N VAL A 59 11.18 7.19 6.25
CA VAL A 59 10.68 5.97 5.60
C VAL A 59 11.49 5.72 4.33
N LEU A 60 12.01 4.51 4.18
CA LEU A 60 12.64 4.03 2.95
C LEU A 60 11.68 3.07 2.23
N VAL A 61 11.27 3.40 1.02
CA VAL A 61 10.39 2.55 0.20
C VAL A 61 11.20 1.89 -0.91
N ARG A 62 11.23 0.55 -0.92
CA ARG A 62 11.85 -0.25 -1.99
C ARG A 62 10.76 -0.97 -2.78
N LEU A 63 10.75 -0.75 -4.10
CA LEU A 63 9.75 -1.32 -5.01
C LEU A 63 10.37 -2.50 -5.76
N TYR A 64 9.74 -3.67 -5.66
CA TYR A 64 10.13 -4.88 -6.36
C TYR A 64 8.99 -5.32 -7.28
N PRO A 65 8.95 -4.86 -8.55
CA PRO A 65 7.87 -5.19 -9.47
C PRO A 65 7.89 -6.69 -9.83
N THR A 66 6.73 -7.34 -9.76
CA THR A 66 6.57 -8.78 -10.03
C THR A 66 6.44 -9.13 -11.51
N ASN A 67 6.27 -8.14 -12.41
CA ASN A 67 6.11 -8.39 -13.84
C ASN A 67 6.79 -7.30 -14.69
N LYS A 68 7.35 -7.69 -15.86
CA LYS A 68 8.09 -6.79 -16.78
C LYS A 68 7.24 -5.66 -17.38
N THR A 69 5.91 -5.74 -17.26
CA THR A 69 4.94 -4.73 -17.71
C THR A 69 4.70 -3.60 -16.70
N ALA A 70 5.35 -3.61 -15.54
CA ALA A 70 5.40 -2.45 -14.64
C ALA A 70 6.31 -1.31 -15.18
N GLN A 71 6.71 -1.38 -16.45
CA GLN A 71 7.52 -0.38 -17.17
C GLN A 71 6.67 0.71 -17.87
N GLY A 72 5.39 0.82 -17.49
CA GLY A 72 4.49 1.86 -17.98
C GLY A 72 4.02 2.75 -16.84
N TYR A 73 4.98 3.35 -16.13
CA TYR A 73 4.75 4.46 -15.20
C TYR A 73 5.35 5.73 -15.79
#